data_AF-A0A7D9E029-F1
#
_entry.id   AF-A0A7D9E029-F1
#
_cell.length_a   1.000
_cell.length_b   1.000
_cell.length_c   1.000
_cell.angle_alpha   90.00
_cell.angle_beta   90.00
_cell.angle_gamma   90.00
#
_symmetry.space_group_name_H-M   'P 1'
#
loop_
_entity.id
_entity.type
_entity.pdbx_description
1 polymer ?
#
loop_
_entity_poly.entity_id
_entity_poly.type
_entity_poly.pdbx_seq_one_letter_code
_entity_poly.pdbx_strand_id
1 'polypeptide(L)'
;MIPWDVINLQDSVDDRLAAFNALFLTCLDKHAPEKVIKLKYNPKPFINRELRSSIRNKSQICQIARATGTLENWNAFKSLKRRIKCAIRQAETDYFNKEILSNKNCRGAIWKTIRRAIPKSPSQQLTYIKDTVSLSNQFNVFFTSVGQQAATSSRKLAVEHGLQVSESVLPVRYPEDELFYFRPVTCEEINKVILSMPNNKAPGYDKVPVKVIKNCLPEISDTVTTLINLSFESSTFPREWKKR
;
A
#
# COMPACT_ATOMS: atom_id res chain seq x y z
N MET A 1 -18.87 -19.80 16.61
CA MET A 1 -17.62 -20.47 16.20
C MET A 1 -17.73 -20.81 14.72
N ILE A 2 -16.66 -20.60 13.96
CA ILE A 2 -16.59 -20.96 12.53
C ILE A 2 -16.16 -22.44 12.47
N PRO A 3 -16.84 -23.31 11.70
CA PRO A 3 -16.50 -24.72 11.62
C PRO A 3 -15.30 -24.92 10.68
N TRP A 4 -14.10 -24.57 11.14
CA TRP A 4 -12.87 -24.69 10.36
C TRP A 4 -12.56 -26.13 9.93
N ASP A 5 -13.04 -27.12 10.68
CA ASP A 5 -12.86 -28.54 10.39
C ASP A 5 -13.41 -28.98 9.03
N VAL A 6 -14.41 -28.26 8.50
CA VAL A 6 -15.00 -28.54 7.17
C VAL A 6 -13.97 -28.35 6.04
N ILE A 7 -12.93 -27.54 6.27
CA ILE A 7 -11.85 -27.33 5.30
C ILE A 7 -11.03 -28.60 5.12
N ASN A 8 -10.87 -29.41 6.16
CA ASN A 8 -10.07 -30.64 6.10
C ASN A 8 -10.72 -31.76 5.26
N LEU A 9 -11.99 -31.59 4.87
CA LEU A 9 -12.73 -32.53 4.02
C LEU A 9 -12.45 -32.34 2.52
N GLN A 10 -11.72 -31.29 2.12
CA GLN A 10 -11.39 -31.07 0.70
C GLN A 10 -10.06 -31.76 0.33
N ASP A 11 -10.01 -32.30 -0.89
CA ASP A 11 -8.86 -33.08 -1.37
C ASP A 11 -7.73 -32.19 -1.93
N SER A 12 -8.09 -31.07 -2.57
CA SER A 12 -7.12 -30.16 -3.18
C SER A 12 -6.74 -29.00 -2.26
N VAL A 13 -5.48 -28.55 -2.36
CA VAL A 13 -5.00 -27.32 -1.70
C VAL A 13 -5.80 -26.09 -2.16
N ASP A 14 -6.16 -26.05 -3.44
CA ASP A 14 -6.97 -24.96 -4.01
C ASP A 14 -8.38 -24.94 -3.37
N ASP A 15 -9.01 -26.11 -3.22
CA ASP A 15 -10.36 -26.22 -2.65
C ASP A 15 -10.37 -25.92 -1.14
N ARG A 16 -9.33 -26.35 -0.42
CA ARG A 16 -9.15 -25.98 1.01
C ARG A 16 -9.01 -24.49 1.19
N LEU A 17 -8.19 -23.83 0.36
CA LEU A 17 -8.03 -22.39 0.42
C LEU A 17 -9.33 -21.67 0.03
N ALA A 18 -10.06 -22.17 -0.97
CA ALA A 18 -11.35 -21.61 -1.37
C ALA A 18 -12.38 -21.70 -0.23
N ALA A 19 -12.47 -22.86 0.45
CA ALA A 19 -13.34 -23.05 1.60
C ALA A 19 -12.95 -22.13 2.77
N PHE A 20 -11.64 -22.01 3.07
CA PHE A 20 -11.14 -21.07 4.07
C PHE A 20 -11.55 -19.64 3.76
N ASN A 21 -11.27 -19.17 2.54
CA ASN A 21 -11.60 -17.81 2.13
C ASN A 21 -13.11 -17.56 2.19
N ALA A 22 -13.94 -18.51 1.74
CA ALA A 22 -15.39 -18.38 1.79
C ALA A 22 -15.90 -18.22 3.23
N LEU A 23 -15.45 -19.07 4.16
CA LEU A 23 -15.83 -19.00 5.57
C LEU A 23 -15.32 -17.72 6.23
N PHE A 24 -14.07 -17.37 5.99
CA PHE A 24 -13.43 -16.19 6.56
C PHE A 24 -14.09 -14.90 6.10
N LEU A 25 -14.28 -14.73 4.78
CA LEU A 25 -14.91 -13.54 4.22
C LEU A 25 -16.38 -13.43 4.62
N THR A 26 -17.13 -14.53 4.65
CA THR A 26 -18.53 -14.51 5.12
C THR A 26 -18.64 -14.04 6.58
N CYS A 27 -17.69 -14.46 7.43
CA CYS A 27 -17.62 -13.98 8.80
C CYS A 27 -17.29 -12.49 8.87
N LEU A 28 -16.30 -12.04 8.07
CA LEU A 28 -15.94 -10.63 8.00
C LEU A 28 -17.09 -9.76 7.48
N ASP A 29 -17.84 -10.19 6.47
CA ASP A 29 -18.99 -9.43 5.96
C ASP A 29 -20.09 -9.28 7.03
N LYS A 30 -20.26 -10.30 7.88
CA LYS A 30 -21.22 -10.25 8.99
C LYS A 30 -20.77 -9.31 10.12
N HIS A 31 -19.49 -9.35 10.50
CA HIS A 31 -18.99 -8.69 11.70
C HIS A 31 -18.24 -7.36 11.45
N ALA A 32 -17.69 -7.18 10.25
CA ALA A 32 -16.90 -6.03 9.83
C ALA A 32 -17.15 -5.68 8.34
N PRO A 33 -18.41 -5.37 7.94
CA PRO A 33 -18.75 -5.10 6.55
C PRO A 33 -18.04 -3.86 6.00
N GLU A 34 -17.67 -3.92 4.72
CA GLU A 34 -17.16 -2.74 4.00
C GLU A 34 -18.24 -1.66 3.92
N LYS A 35 -17.87 -0.43 4.26
CA LYS A 35 -18.76 0.74 4.17
C LYS A 35 -18.08 1.87 3.42
N VAL A 36 -18.73 2.32 2.35
CA VAL A 36 -18.30 3.52 1.63
C VAL A 36 -18.75 4.74 2.42
N ILE A 37 -17.78 5.45 2.99
CA ILE A 37 -18.02 6.73 3.67
C ILE A 37 -17.65 7.89 2.76
N LYS A 38 -18.52 8.89 2.67
CA LYS A 38 -18.15 10.18 2.08
C LYS A 38 -17.30 10.94 3.10
N LEU A 39 -16.00 11.03 2.83
CA LEU A 39 -15.11 11.87 3.63
C LEU A 39 -15.57 13.32 3.50
N LYS A 40 -16.07 13.89 4.60
CA LYS A 40 -16.30 15.34 4.66
C LYS A 40 -14.94 16.02 4.60
N TYR A 41 -14.79 17.01 3.71
CA TYR A 41 -13.56 17.77 3.61
C TYR A 41 -13.26 18.40 4.97
N ASN A 42 -12.09 18.09 5.55
CA ASN A 42 -11.72 18.70 6.82
C ASN A 42 -11.70 20.22 6.64
N PRO A 43 -12.36 20.98 7.54
CA PRO A 43 -12.31 22.43 7.48
C PRO A 43 -10.86 22.87 7.57
N LYS A 44 -10.47 23.81 6.70
CA LYS A 44 -9.12 24.37 6.69
C LYS A 44 -8.78 24.88 8.10
N PRO A 45 -7.73 24.37 8.75
CA PRO A 45 -7.47 24.63 10.17
C PRO A 45 -7.22 26.10 10.48
N PHE A 46 -6.74 26.87 9.50
CA PHE A 46 -6.51 28.31 9.60
C PHE A 46 -7.77 29.19 9.46
N ILE A 47 -8.94 28.62 9.16
CA ILE A 47 -10.19 29.38 9.06
C ILE A 47 -10.84 29.48 10.45
N ASN A 48 -10.48 30.55 11.17
CA ASN A 48 -10.99 30.88 12.50
C ASN A 48 -12.44 31.41 12.49
N ARG A 49 -13.01 31.64 13.68
CA ARG A 49 -14.40 32.11 13.86
C ARG A 49 -14.67 33.46 13.19
N GLU A 50 -13.70 34.37 13.25
CA GLU A 50 -13.79 35.73 12.69
C GLU A 50 -13.76 35.73 11.15
N LEU A 51 -12.95 34.87 10.54
CA LEU A 51 -12.97 34.66 9.10
C LEU A 51 -14.30 34.06 8.66
N ARG A 52 -14.86 33.11 9.43
CA ARG A 52 -16.19 32.56 9.14
C ARG A 52 -17.29 33.62 9.22
N SER A 53 -17.27 34.48 10.24
CA SER A 53 -18.25 35.57 10.34
C SER A 53 -18.10 36.57 9.21
N SER A 54 -16.86 36.93 8.83
CA SER A 54 -16.57 37.80 7.69
C SER A 54 -17.06 37.19 6.36
N ILE A 55 -16.87 35.88 6.16
CA ILE A 55 -17.37 35.16 4.98
C ILE A 55 -18.90 35.17 4.94
N ARG A 56 -19.59 35.02 6.08
CA ARG A 56 -21.07 35.14 6.14
C ARG A 56 -21.53 36.56 5.84
N ASN A 57 -20.89 37.57 6.43
CA ASN A 57 -21.19 38.98 6.18
C ASN A 57 -21.04 39.33 4.69
N LYS A 58 -20.01 38.78 4.03
CA LYS A 58 -19.83 38.91 2.57
C LYS A 58 -21.07 38.45 1.78
N SER A 59 -21.72 37.37 2.20
CA SER A 59 -22.94 36.88 1.55
C SER A 59 -24.10 37.87 1.73
N GLN A 60 -24.25 38.46 2.92
CA GLN A 60 -25.28 39.48 3.19
C GLN A 60 -25.04 40.75 2.36
N ILE A 61 -23.81 41.28 2.33
CA ILE A 61 -23.46 42.45 1.51
C ILE A 61 -23.64 42.17 0.01
N CYS A 62 -23.40 40.94 -0.44
CA CYS A 62 -23.66 40.54 -1.83
C CYS A 62 -25.15 40.59 -2.17
N GLN A 63 -26.01 40.14 -1.25
CA GLN A 63 -27.47 40.23 -1.43
C GLN A 63 -27.92 41.69 -1.51
N ILE A 64 -27.44 42.55 -0.60
CA ILE A 64 -27.75 43.98 -0.60
C ILE A 64 -27.29 44.64 -1.90
N ALA A 65 -26.05 44.40 -2.34
CA ALA A 65 -25.53 44.98 -3.58
C ALA A 65 -26.32 44.54 -4.83
N ARG A 66 -26.83 43.31 -4.85
CA ARG A 66 -27.71 42.81 -5.93
C ARG A 66 -29.10 43.43 -5.88
N ALA A 67 -29.64 43.65 -4.68
CA ALA A 67 -30.98 44.20 -4.49
C ALA A 67 -31.03 45.71 -4.78
N THR A 68 -30.05 46.49 -4.32
CA THR A 68 -30.06 47.95 -4.50
C THR A 68 -29.43 48.39 -5.81
N GLY A 69 -28.51 47.62 -6.39
CA GLY A 69 -27.80 47.96 -7.63
C GLY A 69 -26.85 49.16 -7.55
N THR A 70 -26.69 49.78 -6.39
CA THR A 70 -25.91 51.02 -6.21
C THR A 70 -24.40 50.78 -6.27
N LEU A 71 -23.66 51.74 -6.85
CA LEU A 71 -22.21 51.67 -6.99
C LEU A 71 -21.50 51.54 -5.63
N GLU A 72 -22.01 52.22 -4.60
CA GLU A 72 -21.49 52.17 -3.23
C GLU A 72 -21.53 50.76 -2.63
N ASN A 73 -22.67 50.07 -2.76
CA ASN A 73 -22.83 48.71 -2.24
C ASN A 73 -21.95 47.71 -3.02
N TRP A 74 -21.78 47.91 -4.32
CA TRP A 74 -20.82 47.14 -5.11
C TRP A 74 -19.36 47.39 -4.70
N ASN A 75 -19.00 48.62 -4.39
CA ASN A 75 -17.66 48.96 -3.90
C ASN A 75 -17.40 48.37 -2.51
N ALA A 76 -18.38 48.46 -1.59
CA ALA A 76 -18.32 47.82 -0.29
C ALA A 76 -18.13 46.30 -0.39
N PHE A 77 -18.87 45.63 -1.30
CA PHE A 77 -18.70 44.20 -1.58
C PHE A 77 -17.30 43.87 -2.11
N LYS A 78 -16.79 44.64 -3.09
CA LYS A 78 -15.44 44.44 -3.65
C LYS A 78 -14.36 44.59 -2.58
N SER A 79 -14.45 45.62 -1.74
CA SER A 79 -13.52 45.87 -0.63
C SER A 79 -13.56 44.76 0.40
N LEU A 80 -14.76 44.31 0.81
CA LEU A 80 -14.90 43.19 1.75
C LEU A 80 -14.34 41.89 1.17
N LYS A 81 -14.57 41.61 -0.12
CA LYS A 81 -14.01 40.44 -0.81
C LYS A 81 -12.48 40.47 -0.82
N ARG A 82 -11.87 41.62 -1.10
CA ARG A 82 -10.40 41.81 -1.04
C ARG A 82 -9.88 41.58 0.38
N ARG A 83 -10.51 42.20 1.39
CA ARG A 83 -10.13 42.04 2.80
C ARG A 83 -10.17 40.59 3.26
N ILE A 84 -11.23 39.85 2.92
CA ILE A 84 -11.36 38.42 3.24
C ILE A 84 -10.26 37.62 2.55
N LYS A 85 -9.96 37.90 1.28
CA LYS A 85 -8.88 37.21 0.55
C LYS A 85 -7.53 37.43 1.22
N CYS A 86 -7.22 38.66 1.64
CA CYS A 86 -6.00 38.98 2.38
C CYS A 86 -5.97 38.26 3.74
N ALA A 87 -7.06 38.32 4.51
CA ALA A 87 -7.13 37.70 5.82
C ALA A 87 -7.01 36.16 5.76
N ILE A 88 -7.56 35.50 4.73
CA ILE A 88 -7.37 34.06 4.51
C ILE A 88 -5.90 33.74 4.24
N ARG A 89 -5.23 34.52 3.36
CA ARG A 89 -3.82 34.33 3.06
C ARG A 89 -2.95 34.54 4.29
N GLN A 90 -3.24 35.56 5.09
CA GLN A 90 -2.52 35.83 6.32
C GLN A 90 -2.67 34.68 7.31
N ALA A 91 -3.90 34.24 7.57
CA ALA A 91 -4.16 33.13 8.48
C ALA A 91 -3.50 31.81 8.02
N GLU A 92 -3.47 31.57 6.70
CA GLU A 92 -2.77 30.43 6.11
C GLU A 92 -1.25 30.51 6.35
N THR A 93 -0.64 31.67 6.07
CA THR A 93 0.78 31.93 6.34
C THR A 93 1.12 31.75 7.83
N ASP A 94 0.34 32.36 8.72
CA ASP A 94 0.56 32.31 10.17
C ASP A 94 0.48 30.87 10.70
N TYR A 95 -0.50 30.11 10.20
CA TYR A 95 -0.69 28.71 10.57
C TYR A 95 0.52 27.84 10.17
N PHE A 96 0.95 27.92 8.90
CA PHE A 96 2.10 27.13 8.44
C PHE A 96 3.41 27.58 9.11
N ASN A 97 3.60 28.89 9.31
CA ASN A 97 4.75 29.41 10.04
C ASN A 97 4.78 28.87 11.48
N LYS A 98 3.65 28.92 12.20
CA LYS A 98 3.55 28.38 13.56
C LYS A 98 3.85 26.88 13.61
N GLU A 99 3.38 26.11 12.64
CA GLU A 99 3.62 24.66 12.58
C GLU A 99 5.09 24.32 12.26
N ILE A 100 5.76 25.11 11.42
CA ILE A 100 7.20 24.97 11.17
C ILE A 100 8.00 25.37 12.41
N LEU A 101 7.66 26.51 13.03
CA LEU A 101 8.37 27.03 14.21
C LEU A 101 8.22 26.11 15.44
N SER A 102 7.09 25.42 15.59
CA SER A 102 6.88 24.44 16.66
C SER A 102 7.61 23.12 16.42
N ASN A 103 7.92 22.78 15.17
CA ASN A 103 8.60 21.53 14.79
C ASN A 103 10.06 21.73 14.32
N LYS A 104 10.71 22.83 14.72
CA LYS A 104 12.06 23.23 14.26
C LYS A 104 13.11 22.12 14.29
N ASN A 105 13.05 21.24 15.30
CA ASN A 105 14.04 20.18 15.50
C ASN A 105 13.67 18.85 14.79
N CYS A 106 12.47 18.76 14.19
CA CYS A 106 12.00 17.56 13.53
C CYS A 106 11.91 17.77 12.01
N ARG A 107 13.01 17.51 11.30
CA ARG A 107 13.10 17.62 9.82
C ARG A 107 11.97 16.90 9.10
N GLY A 108 11.58 15.71 9.58
CA GLY A 108 10.49 14.93 9.01
C GLY A 108 9.12 15.60 9.15
N ALA A 109 8.85 16.24 10.30
CA ALA A 109 7.62 16.98 10.53
C ALA A 109 7.56 18.26 9.67
N ILE A 110 8.67 19.02 9.59
CA ILE A 110 8.77 20.19 8.70
C ILE A 110 8.47 19.81 7.25
N TRP A 111 9.07 18.72 6.75
CA TRP A 111 8.83 18.25 5.38
C TRP A 111 7.39 17.78 5.13
N LYS A 112 6.70 17.27 6.16
CA LYS A 112 5.26 16.97 6.06
C LYS A 112 4.43 18.26 5.94
N THR A 113 4.77 19.27 6.74
CA THR A 113 4.11 20.58 6.74
C THR A 113 4.28 21.30 5.39
N ILE A 114 5.51 21.33 4.85
CA ILE A 114 5.80 21.93 3.53
C ILE A 114 5.01 21.23 2.42
N ARG A 115 5.02 19.89 2.40
CA ARG A 115 4.26 19.11 1.39
C ARG A 115 2.75 19.36 1.44
N ARG A 116 2.20 19.78 2.59
CA ARG A 116 0.79 20.16 2.71
C ARG A 116 0.50 21.58 2.21
N ALA A 117 1.50 22.46 2.19
CA ALA A 117 1.37 23.83 1.69
C ALA A 117 1.48 23.92 0.16
N ILE A 118 2.19 22.97 -0.48
CA ILE A 118 2.39 22.96 -1.93
C ILE A 118 1.16 22.34 -2.62
N PRO A 119 0.62 22.97 -3.69
CA PRO A 119 -0.43 22.36 -4.51
C PRO A 119 0.04 21.02 -5.07
N LYS A 120 -0.79 19.97 -4.92
CA LYS A 120 -0.51 18.70 -5.60
C LYS A 120 -0.74 18.91 -7.10
N SER A 121 0.31 18.74 -7.90
CA SER A 121 0.13 18.54 -9.35
C SER A 121 -0.73 17.28 -9.53
N PRO A 122 -1.69 17.27 -10.49
CA PRO A 122 -2.32 16.02 -10.88
C PRO A 122 -1.19 15.07 -11.26
N SER A 123 -1.16 13.89 -10.62
CA SER A 123 -0.19 12.86 -10.98
C SER A 123 -0.45 12.55 -12.45
N GLN A 124 0.47 12.92 -13.34
CA GLN A 124 0.53 12.31 -14.64
C GLN A 124 0.79 10.82 -14.37
N GLN A 125 -0.26 10.00 -14.49
CA GLN A 125 -0.04 8.58 -14.66
C GLN A 125 0.84 8.46 -15.90
N LEU A 126 2.07 8.00 -15.69
CA LEU A 126 2.89 7.54 -16.79
C LEU A 126 2.16 6.33 -17.36
N THR A 127 1.32 6.56 -18.36
CA THR A 127 0.69 5.49 -19.12
C THR A 127 1.80 4.82 -19.90
N TYR A 128 2.31 3.70 -19.38
CA TYR A 128 3.28 2.90 -20.08
C TYR A 128 2.52 2.14 -21.17
N ILE A 129 2.70 2.54 -22.43
CA ILE A 129 1.92 2.06 -23.58
C ILE A 129 2.33 0.63 -24.00
N LYS A 130 3.42 0.08 -23.47
CA LYS A 130 3.84 -1.29 -23.78
C LYS A 130 3.09 -2.31 -22.91
N ASP A 131 2.64 -3.38 -23.55
CA ASP A 131 2.12 -4.58 -22.90
C ASP A 131 3.10 -5.08 -21.81
N THR A 132 2.56 -5.32 -20.61
CA THR A 132 3.33 -5.64 -19.40
C THR A 132 4.04 -6.99 -19.55
N VAL A 133 3.44 -7.92 -20.30
CA VAL A 133 4.03 -9.24 -20.57
C VAL A 133 5.25 -9.11 -21.48
N SER A 134 5.12 -8.37 -22.59
CA SER A 134 6.24 -8.10 -23.49
C SER A 134 7.43 -7.43 -22.78
N LEU A 135 7.16 -6.43 -21.92
CA LEU A 135 8.21 -5.77 -21.13
C LEU A 135 8.87 -6.74 -20.13
N SER A 136 8.07 -7.53 -19.42
CA SER A 136 8.58 -8.50 -18.45
C SER A 136 9.47 -9.55 -19.12
N ASN A 137 9.08 -10.01 -20.32
CA ASN A 137 9.87 -10.94 -21.11
C ASN A 137 11.17 -10.31 -21.59
N GLN A 138 11.16 -9.05 -22.03
CA GLN A 138 12.39 -8.34 -22.39
C GLN A 138 13.36 -8.20 -21.21
N PHE A 139 12.84 -7.87 -20.01
CA PHE A 139 13.64 -7.86 -18.78
C PHE A 139 14.19 -9.24 -18.45
N ASN A 140 13.36 -10.27 -18.55
CA ASN A 140 13.79 -11.64 -18.28
C ASN A 140 14.90 -12.09 -19.24
N VAL A 141 14.74 -11.84 -20.55
CA VAL A 141 15.78 -12.12 -21.56
C VAL A 141 17.06 -11.38 -21.25
N PHE A 142 16.98 -10.09 -20.89
CA PHE A 142 18.16 -9.32 -20.50
C PHE A 142 18.88 -9.96 -19.31
N PHE A 143 18.20 -10.18 -18.18
CA PHE A 143 18.85 -10.68 -16.97
C PHE A 143 19.33 -12.13 -17.08
N THR A 144 18.63 -12.98 -17.82
CA THR A 144 19.11 -14.35 -18.14
C THR A 144 20.34 -14.32 -19.03
N SER A 145 20.42 -13.37 -19.97
CA SER A 145 21.59 -13.21 -20.85
C SER A 145 22.85 -12.74 -20.13
N VAL A 146 22.72 -11.92 -19.08
CA VAL A 146 23.87 -11.41 -18.29
C VAL A 146 24.65 -12.56 -17.67
N GLY A 147 23.96 -13.54 -17.07
CA GLY A 147 24.60 -14.72 -16.48
C GLY A 147 25.35 -15.55 -17.52
N GLN A 148 24.72 -15.78 -18.68
CA GLN A 148 25.34 -16.52 -19.78
C GLN A 148 26.57 -15.80 -20.36
N GLN A 149 26.47 -14.47 -20.55
CA GLN A 149 27.58 -13.66 -21.05
C GLN A 149 28.74 -13.62 -20.05
N ALA A 150 28.45 -13.45 -18.76
CA ALA A 150 29.46 -13.48 -17.71
C ALA A 150 30.18 -14.84 -17.68
N ALA A 151 29.43 -15.95 -17.66
CA ALA A 151 30.01 -17.30 -17.69
C ALA A 151 30.89 -17.53 -18.94
N THR A 152 30.45 -17.05 -20.11
CA THR A 152 31.20 -17.18 -21.36
C THR A 152 32.48 -16.36 -21.33
N SER A 153 32.42 -15.12 -20.86
CA SER A 153 33.60 -14.24 -20.72
C SER A 153 34.60 -14.80 -19.70
N SER A 154 34.12 -15.28 -18.55
CA SER A 154 34.97 -15.96 -17.55
C SER A 154 35.66 -17.19 -18.13
N ARG A 155 34.95 -18.00 -18.93
CA ARG A 155 35.53 -19.17 -19.61
C ARG A 155 36.61 -18.78 -20.61
N LYS A 156 36.37 -17.76 -21.44
CA LYS A 156 37.37 -17.26 -22.40
C LYS A 156 38.65 -16.82 -21.69
N LEU A 157 38.50 -16.03 -20.63
CA LEU A 157 39.62 -15.55 -19.83
C LEU A 157 40.38 -16.70 -19.13
N ALA A 158 39.67 -17.72 -18.63
CA ALA A 158 40.30 -18.91 -18.07
C ALA A 158 41.16 -19.67 -19.11
N VAL A 159 40.66 -19.84 -20.34
CA VAL A 159 41.41 -20.47 -21.43
C VAL A 159 42.63 -19.64 -21.83
N GLU A 160 42.49 -18.31 -21.95
CA GLU A 160 43.61 -17.39 -22.25
C GLU A 160 44.75 -17.49 -21.23
N HIS A 161 44.42 -17.76 -19.97
CA HIS A 161 45.38 -17.92 -18.88
C HIS A 161 45.77 -19.38 -18.59
N GLY A 162 45.41 -20.32 -19.48
CA GLY A 162 45.81 -21.73 -19.38
C GLY A 162 45.13 -22.51 -18.25
N LEU A 163 44.02 -22.01 -17.70
CA LEU A 163 43.23 -22.70 -16.68
C LEU A 163 42.29 -23.72 -17.35
N GLN A 164 42.36 -24.97 -16.90
CA GLN A 164 41.46 -26.03 -17.35
C GLN A 164 40.07 -25.82 -16.73
N VAL A 165 39.09 -25.42 -17.55
CA VAL A 165 37.69 -25.31 -17.13
C VAL A 165 37.04 -26.68 -17.33
N SER A 166 36.96 -27.49 -16.26
CA SER A 166 36.21 -28.75 -16.32
C SER A 166 34.71 -28.46 -16.46
N GLU A 167 34.09 -29.04 -17.49
CA GLU A 167 32.63 -28.98 -17.71
C GLU A 167 31.88 -30.04 -16.89
N SER A 168 32.60 -30.90 -16.17
CA SER A 168 31.97 -31.89 -15.31
C SER A 168 31.42 -31.19 -14.05
N VAL A 169 30.14 -30.82 -14.11
CA VAL A 169 29.32 -30.75 -12.90
C VAL A 169 29.17 -32.20 -12.43
N LEU A 170 30.21 -32.74 -11.79
CA LEU A 170 30.02 -33.93 -10.98
C LEU A 170 28.90 -33.57 -10.00
N PRO A 171 27.84 -34.39 -9.89
CA PRO A 171 26.84 -34.14 -8.87
C PRO A 171 27.58 -34.10 -7.54
N VAL A 172 27.65 -32.90 -6.96
CA VAL A 172 28.19 -32.72 -5.62
C VAL A 172 27.29 -33.55 -4.73
N ARG A 173 27.79 -34.72 -4.31
CA ARG A 173 27.10 -35.56 -3.34
C ARG A 173 27.34 -34.88 -2.01
N TYR A 174 26.35 -34.10 -1.60
CA TYR A 174 26.30 -33.60 -0.25
C TYR A 174 26.07 -34.78 0.70
N PRO A 175 26.73 -34.81 1.86
CA PRO A 175 26.34 -35.68 2.96
C PRO A 175 24.82 -35.58 3.22
N GLU A 176 24.15 -36.68 3.59
CA GLU A 176 22.69 -36.67 3.81
C GLU A 176 22.26 -35.64 4.88
N ASP A 177 23.14 -35.34 5.82
CA ASP A 177 23.00 -34.33 6.86
C ASP A 177 23.13 -32.88 6.36
N GLU A 178 23.64 -32.66 5.15
CA GLU A 178 23.69 -31.35 4.49
C GLU A 178 22.54 -31.13 3.50
N LEU A 179 21.68 -32.13 3.29
CA LEU A 179 20.53 -32.00 2.40
C LEU A 179 19.44 -31.13 3.03
N PHE A 180 18.90 -30.22 2.22
CA PHE A 180 17.78 -29.38 2.63
C PHE A 180 16.49 -30.19 2.61
N TYR A 181 15.80 -30.23 3.75
CA TYR A 181 14.45 -30.80 3.87
C TYR A 181 13.48 -29.75 4.38
N PHE A 182 12.29 -29.73 3.78
CA PHE A 182 11.19 -28.95 4.32
C PHE A 182 10.73 -29.59 5.63
N ARG A 183 10.79 -28.82 6.71
CA ARG A 183 10.13 -29.16 7.97
C ARG A 183 8.72 -28.56 7.98
N PRO A 184 7.73 -29.22 8.58
CA PRO A 184 6.43 -28.61 8.84
C PRO A 184 6.59 -27.30 9.61
N VAL A 185 5.86 -26.29 9.19
CA VAL A 185 5.78 -24.99 9.84
C VAL A 185 4.89 -25.09 11.08
N THR A 186 5.29 -24.40 12.14
CA THR A 186 4.56 -24.31 13.41
C THR A 186 3.63 -23.10 13.45
N CYS A 187 2.59 -23.16 14.28
CA CYS A 187 1.69 -22.03 14.50
C CYS A 187 2.44 -20.81 15.06
N GLU A 188 3.47 -21.01 15.89
CA GLU A 188 4.33 -19.93 16.39
C GLU A 188 5.09 -19.22 15.28
N GLU A 189 5.65 -19.98 14.32
CA GLU A 189 6.34 -19.42 13.15
C GLU A 189 5.38 -18.60 12.28
N ILE A 190 4.18 -19.13 12.00
CA ILE A 190 3.13 -18.41 11.26
C ILE A 190 2.73 -17.12 11.99
N ASN A 191 2.49 -17.20 13.29
CA ASN A 191 2.12 -16.04 14.09
C ASN A 191 3.21 -14.97 14.07
N LYS A 192 4.47 -15.38 14.25
CA LYS A 192 5.62 -14.47 14.19
C LYS A 192 5.71 -13.77 12.84
N VAL A 193 5.54 -14.51 11.74
CA VAL A 193 5.58 -13.97 10.37
C VAL A 193 4.44 -12.98 10.16
N ILE A 194 3.19 -13.36 10.44
CA ILE A 194 2.02 -12.49 10.22
C ILE A 194 2.10 -11.23 11.10
N LEU A 195 2.51 -11.35 12.37
CA LEU A 195 2.66 -10.21 13.27
C LEU A 195 3.75 -9.23 12.82
N SER A 196 4.82 -9.72 12.17
CA SER A 196 5.89 -8.89 11.63
C SER A 196 5.47 -8.06 10.40
N MET A 197 4.37 -8.42 9.72
CA MET A 197 3.93 -7.74 8.51
C MET A 197 3.50 -6.29 8.78
N PRO A 198 3.88 -5.31 7.95
CA PRO A 198 3.48 -3.92 8.15
C PRO A 198 1.99 -3.66 7.86
N ASN A 199 1.29 -2.99 8.79
CA ASN A 199 -0.16 -2.75 8.70
C ASN A 199 -0.58 -1.79 7.57
N ASN A 200 0.36 -1.04 6.99
CA ASN A 200 0.12 0.01 6.02
C ASN A 200 0.32 -0.45 4.56
N LYS A 201 0.48 -1.75 4.34
CA LYS A 201 0.55 -2.32 2.99
C LYS A 201 -0.84 -2.43 2.37
N ALA A 202 -0.89 -2.32 1.05
CA ALA A 202 -2.12 -2.53 0.31
C ALA A 202 -2.61 -3.97 0.56
N PRO A 203 -3.92 -4.16 0.77
CA PRO A 203 -4.49 -5.50 0.85
C PRO A 203 -4.33 -6.23 -0.49
N GLY A 204 -4.38 -7.56 -0.44
CA GLY A 204 -4.28 -8.41 -1.63
C GLY A 204 -5.60 -8.44 -2.42
N TYR A 205 -5.72 -9.46 -3.27
CA TYR A 205 -6.92 -9.71 -4.07
C TYR A 205 -8.19 -9.86 -3.22
N ASP A 206 -8.05 -10.36 -1.99
CA ASP A 206 -9.11 -10.53 -0.98
C ASP A 206 -9.63 -9.22 -0.37
N LYS A 207 -8.95 -8.09 -0.63
CA LYS A 207 -9.21 -6.77 -0.02
C LYS A 207 -9.12 -6.74 1.51
N VAL A 208 -8.59 -7.79 2.14
CA VAL A 208 -8.48 -7.87 3.60
C VAL A 208 -7.19 -7.19 4.06
N PRO A 209 -7.26 -6.13 4.89
CA PRO A 209 -6.05 -5.51 5.42
C PRO A 209 -5.31 -6.45 6.38
N VAL A 210 -3.97 -6.44 6.35
CA VAL A 210 -3.12 -7.20 7.29
C VAL A 210 -3.51 -7.00 8.75
N LYS A 211 -3.95 -5.78 9.11
CA LYS A 211 -4.44 -5.47 10.47
C LYS A 211 -5.63 -6.37 10.88
N VAL A 212 -6.54 -6.67 9.95
CA VAL A 212 -7.70 -7.54 10.21
C VAL A 212 -7.22 -8.97 10.39
N ILE A 213 -6.30 -9.45 9.54
CA ILE A 213 -5.70 -10.79 9.67
C ILE A 213 -5.04 -10.95 11.04
N LYS A 214 -4.26 -9.97 11.50
CA LYS A 214 -3.63 -9.98 12.84
C LYS A 214 -4.64 -10.06 13.98
N ASN A 215 -5.76 -9.36 13.86
CA ASN A 215 -6.80 -9.39 14.89
C ASN A 215 -7.51 -10.75 14.94
N CYS A 216 -7.61 -11.45 13.81
CA CYS A 216 -8.24 -12.76 13.71
C CYS A 216 -7.27 -13.93 13.97
N LEU A 217 -5.97 -13.63 14.11
CA LEU A 217 -4.89 -14.61 14.23
C LEU A 217 -5.16 -15.72 15.26
N PRO A 218 -5.69 -15.45 16.47
CA PRO A 218 -5.99 -16.51 17.44
C PRO A 218 -6.95 -17.58 16.94
N GLU A 219 -7.86 -17.22 16.02
CA GLU A 219 -8.90 -18.11 15.51
C GLU A 219 -8.51 -18.80 14.19
N ILE A 220 -7.55 -18.25 13.44
CA ILE A 220 -7.18 -18.73 12.10
C ILE A 220 -5.79 -19.38 12.05
N SER A 221 -4.96 -19.23 13.10
CA SER A 221 -3.55 -19.65 13.10
C SER A 221 -3.39 -21.13 12.73
N ASP A 222 -4.16 -22.02 13.37
CA ASP A 222 -4.07 -23.46 13.14
C ASP A 222 -4.50 -23.85 11.72
N THR A 223 -5.55 -23.20 11.21
CA THR A 223 -6.08 -23.46 9.87
C THR A 223 -5.10 -22.99 8.79
N VAL A 224 -4.52 -21.80 8.96
CA VAL A 224 -3.50 -21.25 8.05
C VAL A 224 -2.23 -22.11 8.07
N THR A 225 -1.80 -22.56 9.25
CA THR A 225 -0.64 -23.44 9.41
C THR A 225 -0.83 -24.76 8.68
N THR A 226 -2.00 -25.39 8.87
CA THR A 226 -2.37 -26.64 8.18
C THR A 226 -2.38 -26.46 6.67
N LEU A 227 -2.93 -25.35 6.18
CA LEU A 227 -2.98 -25.05 4.75
C LEU A 227 -1.58 -24.86 4.13
N ILE A 228 -0.69 -24.17 4.84
CA ILE A 228 0.69 -23.94 4.38
C ILE A 228 1.48 -25.25 4.35
N ASN A 229 1.37 -26.07 5.40
CA ASN A 229 2.04 -27.37 5.45
C ASN A 229 1.53 -28.29 4.33
N LEU A 230 0.22 -28.29 4.07
CA LEU A 230 -0.33 -29.05 2.94
C LEU A 230 0.24 -28.57 1.59
N SER A 231 0.39 -27.25 1.40
CA SER A 231 1.00 -26.70 0.18
C SER A 231 2.45 -27.16 -0.02
N PHE A 232 3.22 -27.27 1.07
CA PHE A 232 4.60 -27.79 1.03
C PHE A 232 4.63 -29.30 0.76
N GLU A 233 3.82 -30.09 1.48
CA GLU A 233 3.73 -31.54 1.31
C GLU A 233 3.30 -31.94 -0.11
N SER A 234 2.31 -31.24 -0.66
CA SER A 234 1.80 -31.51 -2.00
C SER A 234 2.61 -30.83 -3.12
N SER A 235 3.67 -30.10 -2.76
CA SER A 235 4.48 -29.29 -3.69
C SER A 235 3.64 -28.39 -4.62
N THR A 236 2.48 -27.94 -4.14
CA THR A 236 1.49 -27.21 -4.94
C THR A 236 1.14 -25.89 -4.28
N PHE A 237 1.40 -24.79 -4.99
CA PHE A 237 1.04 -23.45 -4.52
C PHE A 237 -0.35 -23.04 -5.02
N PRO A 238 -1.28 -22.62 -4.12
CA PRO A 238 -2.64 -22.27 -4.49
C PRO A 238 -2.73 -21.22 -5.58
N ARG A 239 -3.71 -21.36 -6.47
CA ARG A 239 -3.97 -20.45 -7.60
C ARG A 239 -4.40 -19.07 -7.12
N GLU A 240 -5.24 -18.99 -6.09
CA GLU A 240 -5.70 -17.73 -5.52
C GLU A 240 -4.54 -16.87 -5.01
N TRP A 241 -3.52 -17.48 -4.40
CA TRP A 241 -2.33 -16.77 -3.94
C TRP A 241 -1.42 -16.26 -5.07
N LYS A 242 -1.63 -16.71 -6.32
CA LYS A 242 -0.91 -16.22 -7.51
C LYS A 242 -1.61 -15.02 -8.17
N LYS A 243 -2.85 -14.71 -7.78
CA LYS A 243 -3.60 -13.56 -8.31
C LYS A 243 -2.97 -12.25 -7.81
N ARG A 244 -2.89 -11.26 -8.69
CA ARG A 244 -2.40 -9.91 -8.40
C ARG A 244 -3.53 -8.90 -8.52
#